data_AF-A0A2V9AKE2-F1
#
_entry.id   AF-A0A2V9AKE2-F1
#
_cell.length_a   1.000
_cell.length_b   1.000
_cell.length_c   1.000
_cell.angle_alpha   90.00
_cell.angle_beta   90.00
_cell.angle_gamma   90.00
#
_symmetry.space_group_name_H-M   'P 1'
#
loop_
_entity.id
_entity.type
_entity.pdbx_description
1 polymer ?
#
loop_
_entity_poly.entity_id
_entity_poly.type
_entity_poly.pdbx_seq_one_letter_code
_entity_poly.pdbx_strand_id
1 'polypeptide(L)'
;METLSPEVVEDLRHGRATRERKLAVCAGGAHLAPADRAEVLAVLASDPDEMIATRAAEAILSLTPETFIEAIKRENALPALFAYASRHLADKPGIGDALVQSKNCGAEHLLHAVRHLSPSAIQALAEDLDRVSASPTLAAALQQSASLTAEQKNHLRELHGPGHPIDESALAEAAAAAEPDAARRQTLLQRIATMTVAQRVQFAIKGGSDARRTLIRDTNKVVQRAVLQSPRLTDQEVEAFASMSSLTDEILRLIAGNRAFRKNYVVLRNLINNPKTPLDVTLHMLPMLNPQDLKRLTTNKNVPETLRTTACKLQRTRADQKR
;
A
#
# COMPACT_ATOMS: atom_id res chain seq x y z
N MET A 1 -10.20 -42.95 8.99
CA MET A 1 -10.34 -41.50 8.75
C MET A 1 -10.21 -41.29 7.26
N GLU A 2 -11.24 -40.77 6.61
CA GLU A 2 -11.25 -40.52 5.16
C GLU A 2 -10.63 -39.15 4.86
N THR A 3 -9.77 -39.09 3.85
CA THR A 3 -9.31 -37.81 3.29
C THR A 3 -10.43 -37.21 2.45
N LEU A 4 -10.82 -35.98 2.76
CA LEU A 4 -11.90 -35.31 2.05
C LEU A 4 -11.48 -34.95 0.61
N SER A 5 -12.41 -35.06 -0.34
CA SER A 5 -12.18 -34.59 -1.70
C SER A 5 -12.09 -33.06 -1.75
N PRO A 6 -11.38 -32.48 -2.74
CA PRO A 6 -11.26 -31.02 -2.87
C PRO A 6 -12.61 -30.28 -2.91
N GLU A 7 -13.60 -30.87 -3.58
CA GLU A 7 -14.96 -30.32 -3.66
C GLU A 7 -15.62 -30.21 -2.28
N VAL A 8 -15.44 -31.22 -1.44
CA VAL A 8 -15.99 -31.22 -0.08
C VAL A 8 -15.29 -30.20 0.81
N VAL A 9 -13.98 -30.01 0.64
CA VAL A 9 -13.23 -28.96 1.34
C VAL A 9 -13.73 -27.58 0.91
N GLU A 10 -13.98 -27.37 -0.37
CA GLU A 10 -14.55 -26.12 -0.89
C GLU A 10 -15.96 -25.86 -0.37
N ASP A 11 -16.81 -26.87 -0.27
CA ASP A 11 -18.13 -26.72 0.34
C ASP A 11 -18.08 -26.41 1.83
N LEU A 12 -17.10 -26.97 2.56
CA LEU A 12 -16.86 -26.63 3.97
C LEU A 12 -16.37 -25.19 4.12
N ARG A 13 -15.41 -24.76 3.29
CA ARG A 13 -14.89 -23.39 3.22
C ARG A 13 -16.00 -22.36 2.98
N HIS A 14 -17.02 -22.71 2.20
CA HIS A 14 -18.15 -21.83 1.90
C HIS A 14 -19.37 -22.08 2.78
N GLY A 15 -19.28 -22.93 3.82
CA GLY A 15 -20.39 -23.25 4.72
C GLY A 15 -21.56 -24.01 4.07
N ARG A 16 -21.39 -24.53 2.85
CA ARG A 16 -22.40 -25.27 2.07
C ARG A 16 -22.44 -26.76 2.36
N ALA A 17 -21.43 -27.28 3.07
CA ALA A 17 -21.37 -28.70 3.43
C ALA A 17 -22.57 -29.14 4.29
N THR A 18 -22.86 -30.45 4.25
CA THR A 18 -23.94 -31.02 5.07
C THR A 18 -23.63 -30.89 6.57
N ARG A 19 -24.70 -30.84 7.38
CA ARG A 19 -24.59 -30.76 8.84
C ARG A 19 -23.68 -31.84 9.43
N GLU A 20 -23.79 -33.08 8.93
CA GLU A 20 -22.94 -34.21 9.34
C GLU A 20 -21.45 -33.95 9.08
N ARG A 21 -21.11 -33.45 7.89
CA ARG A 21 -19.72 -33.13 7.52
C ARG A 21 -19.16 -31.99 8.36
N LYS A 22 -19.96 -30.94 8.63
CA LYS A 22 -19.57 -29.83 9.52
C LYS A 22 -19.24 -30.35 10.92
N LEU A 23 -20.11 -31.19 11.50
CA LEU A 23 -19.89 -31.79 12.81
C LEU A 23 -18.68 -32.73 12.83
N ALA A 24 -18.42 -33.48 11.75
CA ALA A 24 -17.24 -34.33 11.62
C ALA A 24 -15.94 -33.52 11.65
N VAL A 25 -15.90 -32.33 11.04
CA VAL A 25 -14.76 -31.41 11.12
C VAL A 25 -14.57 -30.90 12.55
N CYS A 26 -15.64 -30.46 13.22
CA CYS A 26 -15.56 -30.00 14.61
C CYS A 26 -15.05 -31.09 15.57
N ALA A 27 -15.45 -32.35 15.36
CA ALA A 27 -14.99 -33.49 16.15
C ALA A 27 -13.57 -33.99 15.79
N GLY A 28 -12.93 -33.42 14.77
CA GLY A 28 -11.62 -33.88 14.28
C GLY A 28 -11.65 -35.21 13.51
N GLY A 29 -12.85 -35.69 13.14
CA GLY A 29 -13.02 -36.92 12.36
C GLY A 29 -12.66 -36.77 10.87
N ALA A 30 -12.62 -35.53 10.38
CA ALA A 30 -12.19 -35.18 9.02
C ALA A 30 -10.69 -34.84 8.98
N HIS A 31 -9.94 -35.51 8.10
CA HIS A 31 -8.52 -35.21 7.91
C HIS A 31 -8.35 -34.00 6.98
N LEU A 32 -8.06 -32.84 7.55
CA LEU A 32 -7.74 -31.58 6.86
C LEU A 32 -6.31 -31.17 7.18
N ALA A 33 -5.65 -30.47 6.26
CA ALA A 33 -4.39 -29.82 6.58
C ALA A 33 -4.62 -28.77 7.71
N PRO A 34 -3.63 -28.50 8.58
CA PRO A 34 -3.81 -27.64 9.74
C PRO A 34 -4.42 -26.27 9.42
N ALA A 35 -3.93 -25.60 8.36
CA ALA A 35 -4.46 -24.31 7.96
C ALA A 35 -5.84 -24.38 7.27
N ASP A 36 -6.16 -25.46 6.54
CA ASP A 36 -7.54 -25.68 6.04
C ASP A 36 -8.51 -25.89 7.20
N ARG A 37 -8.09 -26.63 8.22
CA ARG A 37 -8.87 -26.86 9.43
C ARG A 37 -9.12 -25.56 10.19
N ALA A 38 -8.09 -24.74 10.38
CA ALA A 38 -8.23 -23.44 11.04
C ALA A 38 -9.23 -22.53 10.31
N GLU A 39 -9.14 -22.50 8.98
CA GLU A 39 -10.02 -21.69 8.13
C GLU A 39 -11.47 -22.20 8.12
N VAL A 40 -11.68 -23.50 7.95
CA VAL A 40 -13.03 -24.10 8.00
C VAL A 40 -13.65 -23.90 9.38
N LEU A 41 -12.92 -24.12 10.47
CA LEU A 41 -13.46 -23.91 11.82
C LEU A 41 -13.82 -22.44 12.06
N ALA A 42 -13.03 -21.49 11.55
CA ALA A 42 -13.37 -20.06 11.64
C ALA A 42 -14.69 -19.73 10.90
N VAL A 43 -14.94 -20.36 9.75
CA VAL A 43 -16.22 -20.26 9.03
C VAL A 43 -17.36 -20.85 9.87
N LEU A 44 -17.16 -22.08 10.37
CA LEU A 44 -18.18 -22.80 11.13
C LEU A 44 -18.49 -22.15 12.48
N ALA A 45 -17.57 -21.40 13.07
CA ALA A 45 -17.81 -20.64 14.31
C ALA A 45 -18.86 -19.52 14.16
N SER A 46 -19.22 -19.16 12.91
CA SER A 46 -20.30 -18.22 12.58
C SER A 46 -21.48 -18.91 11.87
N ASP A 47 -21.59 -20.24 11.96
CA ASP A 47 -22.66 -21.00 11.32
C ASP A 47 -24.04 -20.66 11.93
N PRO A 48 -25.12 -20.62 11.14
CA PRO A 48 -26.47 -20.40 11.67
C PRO A 48 -26.97 -21.53 12.58
N ASP A 49 -26.44 -22.76 12.47
CA ASP A 49 -26.70 -23.82 13.45
C ASP A 49 -25.83 -23.58 14.69
N GLU A 50 -26.46 -23.12 15.78
CA GLU A 50 -25.78 -22.82 17.04
C GLU A 50 -24.94 -24.00 17.56
N MET A 51 -25.40 -25.23 17.37
CA MET A 51 -24.64 -26.41 17.81
C MET A 51 -23.33 -26.57 17.03
N ILE A 52 -23.35 -26.27 15.73
CA ILE A 52 -22.13 -26.30 14.90
C ILE A 52 -21.20 -25.16 15.32
N ALA A 53 -21.74 -23.95 15.50
CA ALA A 53 -20.96 -22.79 15.90
C ALA A 53 -20.25 -22.98 17.25
N THR A 54 -20.97 -23.48 18.26
CA THR A 54 -20.38 -23.79 19.57
C THR A 54 -19.29 -24.84 19.46
N ARG A 55 -19.53 -25.96 18.77
CA ARG A 55 -18.52 -27.02 18.62
C ARG A 55 -17.31 -26.57 17.82
N ALA A 56 -17.49 -25.70 16.83
CA ALA A 56 -16.38 -25.14 16.08
C ALA A 56 -15.52 -24.23 16.98
N ALA A 57 -16.14 -23.37 17.78
CA ALA A 57 -15.44 -22.52 18.75
C ALA A 57 -14.65 -23.35 19.78
N GLU A 58 -15.23 -24.44 20.29
CA GLU A 58 -14.53 -25.38 21.18
C GLU A 58 -13.34 -26.04 20.48
N ALA A 59 -13.52 -26.53 19.24
CA ALA A 59 -12.46 -27.16 18.48
C ALA A 59 -11.28 -26.21 18.18
N ILE A 60 -11.56 -24.92 17.97
CA ILE A 60 -10.54 -23.89 17.75
C ILE A 60 -9.59 -23.76 18.93
N LEU A 61 -10.04 -23.99 20.17
CA LEU A 61 -9.18 -23.91 21.35
C LEU A 61 -8.04 -24.94 21.33
N SER A 62 -8.18 -26.02 20.55
CA SER A 62 -7.12 -27.02 20.36
C SER A 62 -6.05 -26.63 19.33
N LEU A 63 -6.31 -25.58 18.54
CA LEU A 63 -5.41 -25.12 17.49
C LEU A 63 -4.39 -24.11 18.02
N THR A 64 -3.20 -24.10 17.40
CA THR A 64 -2.15 -23.15 17.76
C THR A 64 -2.22 -21.88 16.91
N PRO A 65 -1.73 -20.72 17.39
CA PRO A 65 -1.70 -19.48 16.62
C PRO A 65 -0.99 -19.62 15.27
N GLU A 66 0.05 -20.46 15.19
CA GLU A 66 0.82 -20.69 13.97
C GLU A 66 -0.04 -21.24 12.83
N THR A 67 -1.02 -22.10 13.14
CA THR A 67 -1.95 -22.65 12.14
C THR A 67 -2.83 -21.56 11.51
N PHE A 68 -3.27 -20.59 12.32
CA PHE A 68 -4.02 -19.43 11.84
C PHE A 68 -3.13 -18.47 11.06
N ILE A 69 -1.90 -18.23 11.51
CA ILE A 69 -0.94 -17.38 10.77
C ILE A 69 -0.67 -17.97 9.38
N GLU A 70 -0.46 -19.29 9.29
CA GLU A 70 -0.30 -19.98 8.02
C GLU A 70 -1.53 -19.79 7.12
N ALA A 71 -2.74 -19.98 7.67
CA ALA A 71 -3.99 -19.81 6.93
C ALA A 71 -4.19 -18.35 6.43
N ILE A 72 -3.96 -17.35 7.29
CA ILE A 72 -4.12 -15.91 6.98
C ILE A 72 -3.20 -15.46 5.84
N LYS A 73 -2.01 -16.07 5.73
CA LYS A 73 -1.00 -15.74 4.71
C LYS A 73 -1.32 -16.32 3.32
N ARG A 74 -2.33 -17.19 3.20
CA ARG A 74 -2.69 -17.80 1.93
C ARG A 74 -3.36 -16.80 0.99
N GLU A 75 -3.11 -16.95 -0.31
CA GLU A 75 -3.69 -16.09 -1.35
C GLU A 75 -5.20 -16.27 -1.50
N ASN A 76 -5.76 -17.39 -1.06
CA ASN A 76 -7.18 -17.72 -1.10
C ASN A 76 -7.84 -17.71 0.29
N ALA A 77 -7.21 -17.07 1.28
CA ALA A 77 -7.75 -16.95 2.63
C ALA A 77 -9.12 -16.26 2.63
N LEU A 78 -10.09 -16.84 3.34
CA LEU A 78 -11.48 -16.40 3.35
C LEU A 78 -11.72 -15.18 4.24
N PRO A 79 -12.66 -14.29 3.89
CA PRO A 79 -13.08 -13.18 4.74
C PRO A 79 -13.53 -13.59 6.15
N ALA A 80 -14.18 -14.75 6.28
CA ALA A 80 -14.62 -15.29 7.56
C ALA A 80 -13.44 -15.57 8.52
N LEU A 81 -12.31 -16.06 7.98
CA LEU A 81 -11.08 -16.27 8.75
C LEU A 81 -10.53 -14.94 9.29
N PHE A 82 -10.48 -13.90 8.46
CA PHE A 82 -10.03 -12.57 8.90
C PHE A 82 -10.95 -11.97 9.97
N ALA A 83 -12.26 -12.08 9.78
CA ALA A 83 -13.25 -11.61 10.74
C ALA A 83 -13.11 -12.32 12.09
N TYR A 84 -12.98 -13.66 12.07
CA TYR A 84 -12.80 -14.45 13.28
C TYR A 84 -11.49 -14.13 13.98
N ALA A 85 -10.37 -14.17 13.26
CA ALA A 85 -9.04 -13.93 13.81
C ALA A 85 -8.93 -12.53 14.44
N SER A 86 -9.47 -11.51 13.79
CA SER A 86 -9.45 -10.14 14.32
C SER A 86 -10.24 -9.97 15.62
N ARG A 87 -11.39 -10.64 15.74
CA ARG A 87 -12.27 -10.51 16.91
C ARG A 87 -11.82 -11.36 18.09
N HIS A 88 -11.29 -12.55 17.82
CA HIS A 88 -11.08 -13.57 18.84
C HIS A 88 -9.62 -13.95 19.07
N LEU A 89 -8.73 -13.66 18.11
CA LEU A 89 -7.33 -14.13 18.14
C LEU A 89 -6.31 -12.98 18.01
N ALA A 90 -6.74 -11.73 17.88
CA ALA A 90 -5.84 -10.61 17.60
C ALA A 90 -4.84 -10.35 18.75
N ASP A 91 -5.16 -10.76 19.97
CA ASP A 91 -4.28 -10.71 21.14
C ASP A 91 -3.16 -11.77 21.10
N LYS A 92 -3.30 -12.80 20.25
CA LYS A 92 -2.30 -13.88 20.12
C LYS A 92 -1.09 -13.40 19.32
N PRO A 93 0.12 -13.84 19.70
CA PRO A 93 1.35 -13.38 19.08
C PRO A 93 1.36 -13.69 17.58
N GLY A 94 1.72 -12.70 16.76
CA GLY A 94 1.86 -12.83 15.31
C GLY A 94 0.55 -12.79 14.50
N ILE A 95 -0.63 -12.96 15.11
CA ILE A 95 -1.91 -12.91 14.38
C ILE A 95 -2.18 -11.51 13.83
N GLY A 96 -2.06 -10.48 14.67
CA GLY A 96 -2.26 -9.09 14.24
C GLY A 96 -1.35 -8.68 13.07
N ASP A 97 -0.07 -9.04 13.16
CA ASP A 97 0.91 -8.75 12.10
C ASP A 97 0.57 -9.50 10.80
N ALA A 98 0.13 -10.76 10.89
CA ALA A 98 -0.29 -11.55 9.74
C ALA A 98 -1.52 -10.96 9.04
N LEU A 99 -2.51 -10.48 9.82
CA LEU A 99 -3.69 -9.81 9.29
C LEU A 99 -3.30 -8.55 8.49
N VAL A 100 -2.41 -7.72 9.04
CA VAL A 100 -1.95 -6.50 8.36
C VAL A 100 -1.17 -6.84 7.08
N GLN A 101 -0.29 -7.84 7.11
CA GLN A 101 0.53 -8.22 5.94
C GLN A 101 -0.28 -8.89 4.81
N SER A 102 -1.40 -9.53 5.14
CA SER A 102 -2.23 -10.23 4.15
C SER A 102 -3.02 -9.24 3.31
N LYS A 103 -2.72 -9.11 2.01
CA LYS A 103 -3.36 -8.15 1.09
C LYS A 103 -4.89 -8.30 1.01
N ASN A 104 -5.39 -9.52 1.18
CA ASN A 104 -6.80 -9.86 1.12
C ASN A 104 -7.58 -9.49 2.40
N CYS A 105 -6.88 -9.14 3.48
CA CYS A 105 -7.54 -8.67 4.70
C CYS A 105 -8.03 -7.23 4.51
N GLY A 106 -9.35 -7.07 4.34
CA GLY A 106 -9.99 -5.76 4.22
C GLY A 106 -9.90 -4.91 5.49
N ALA A 107 -10.06 -3.59 5.33
CA ALA A 107 -9.98 -2.62 6.43
C ALA A 107 -11.05 -2.86 7.50
N GLU A 108 -12.21 -3.38 7.11
CA GLU A 108 -13.33 -3.77 7.97
C GLU A 108 -12.95 -4.86 8.98
N HIS A 109 -11.99 -5.72 8.63
CA HIS A 109 -11.52 -6.78 9.51
C HIS A 109 -10.43 -6.28 10.45
N LEU A 110 -9.76 -5.16 10.21
CA LEU A 110 -8.62 -4.75 11.04
C LEU A 110 -9.01 -3.94 12.27
N LEU A 111 -10.24 -3.40 12.33
CA LEU A 111 -10.67 -2.48 13.39
C LEU A 111 -10.52 -3.07 14.80
N HIS A 112 -10.91 -4.33 15.00
CA HIS A 112 -10.79 -4.96 16.32
C HIS A 112 -9.34 -5.30 16.69
N ALA A 113 -8.52 -5.61 15.69
CA ALA A 113 -7.12 -5.96 15.86
C ALA A 113 -6.22 -4.76 16.21
N VAL A 114 -6.58 -3.53 15.84
CA VAL A 114 -5.73 -2.32 16.02
C VAL A 114 -5.12 -2.21 17.41
N ARG A 115 -5.90 -2.49 18.46
CA ARG A 115 -5.47 -2.37 19.86
C ARG A 115 -4.37 -3.38 20.27
N HIS A 116 -4.22 -4.45 19.49
CA HIS A 116 -3.29 -5.56 19.75
C HIS A 116 -2.13 -5.60 18.75
N LEU A 117 -2.12 -4.68 17.77
CA LEU A 117 -1.06 -4.64 16.76
C LEU A 117 0.29 -4.24 17.39
N SER A 118 1.35 -4.85 16.87
CA SER A 118 2.71 -4.42 17.15
C SER A 118 2.95 -2.98 16.64
N PRO A 119 3.92 -2.23 17.19
CA PRO A 119 4.29 -0.92 16.65
C PRO A 119 4.62 -0.96 15.16
N SER A 120 5.30 -2.01 14.70
CA SER A 120 5.61 -2.23 13.28
C SER A 120 4.38 -2.46 12.41
N ALA A 121 3.37 -3.21 12.91
CA ALA A 121 2.14 -3.40 12.17
C ALA A 121 1.28 -2.12 12.13
N ILE A 122 1.28 -1.33 13.21
CA ILE A 122 0.64 -0.01 13.22
C ILE A 122 1.28 0.91 12.17
N GLN A 123 2.62 0.93 12.10
CA GLN A 123 3.36 1.69 11.10
C GLN A 123 3.02 1.23 9.67
N ALA A 124 3.09 -0.07 9.40
CA ALA A 124 2.75 -0.63 8.11
C ALA A 124 1.30 -0.32 7.69
N LEU A 125 0.35 -0.45 8.63
CA LEU A 125 -1.06 -0.19 8.35
C LEU A 125 -1.34 1.30 8.12
N ALA A 126 -0.67 2.21 8.84
CA ALA A 126 -0.77 3.64 8.59
C ALA A 126 -0.17 4.07 7.24
N GLU A 127 0.76 3.29 6.69
CA GLU A 127 1.33 3.50 5.37
C GLU A 127 0.49 2.93 4.22
N ASP A 128 -0.42 2.00 4.49
CA ASP A 128 -1.37 1.43 3.54
C ASP A 128 -2.52 2.40 3.26
N LEU A 129 -2.30 3.30 2.30
CA LEU A 129 -3.27 4.32 1.93
C LEU A 129 -4.56 3.74 1.34
N ASP A 130 -4.55 2.54 0.76
CA ASP A 130 -5.78 1.93 0.23
C ASP A 130 -6.74 1.59 1.38
N ARG A 131 -6.27 0.86 2.39
CA ARG A 131 -7.12 0.47 3.53
C ARG A 131 -7.55 1.64 4.38
N VAL A 132 -6.62 2.53 4.70
CA VAL A 132 -6.89 3.67 5.58
C VAL A 132 -7.87 4.63 4.91
N SER A 133 -7.67 4.97 3.63
CA SER A 133 -8.62 5.88 2.96
C SER A 133 -10.01 5.27 2.79
N ALA A 134 -10.11 3.94 2.61
CA ALA A 134 -11.38 3.24 2.50
C ALA A 134 -12.19 3.21 3.82
N SER A 135 -11.54 3.31 4.98
CA SER A 135 -12.20 3.18 6.28
C SER A 135 -11.88 4.34 7.24
N PRO A 136 -12.81 5.31 7.43
CA PRO A 136 -12.59 6.42 8.36
C PRO A 136 -12.49 5.95 9.83
N THR A 137 -13.19 4.87 10.19
CA THR A 137 -13.12 4.30 11.55
C THR A 137 -11.76 3.67 11.83
N LEU A 138 -11.16 3.00 10.83
CA LEU A 138 -9.80 2.47 10.94
C LEU A 138 -8.77 3.60 11.10
N ALA A 139 -8.87 4.64 10.26
CA ALA A 139 -8.00 5.80 10.35
C ALA A 139 -8.09 6.49 11.73
N ALA A 140 -9.31 6.67 12.25
CA ALA A 140 -9.54 7.25 13.58
C ALA A 140 -8.94 6.39 14.70
N ALA A 141 -9.06 5.05 14.61
CA ALA A 141 -8.46 4.13 15.58
C ALA A 141 -6.92 4.24 15.57
N LEU A 142 -6.31 4.29 14.38
CA LEU A 142 -4.85 4.44 14.24
C LEU A 142 -4.33 5.75 14.82
N GLN A 143 -5.06 6.86 14.66
CA GLN A 143 -4.65 8.16 15.22
C GLN A 143 -4.47 8.15 16.74
N GLN A 144 -5.18 7.28 17.45
CA GLN A 144 -5.08 7.14 18.90
C GLN A 144 -3.83 6.35 19.34
N SER A 145 -3.17 5.66 18.40
CA SER A 145 -1.98 4.87 18.71
C SER A 145 -0.79 5.74 19.14
N ALA A 146 -0.07 5.31 20.18
CA ALA A 146 1.17 5.93 20.61
C ALA A 146 2.35 5.66 19.65
N SER A 147 2.24 4.66 18.79
CA SER A 147 3.32 4.26 17.88
C SER A 147 3.48 5.17 16.66
N LEU A 148 2.53 6.09 16.40
CA LEU A 148 2.56 7.00 15.25
C LEU A 148 3.10 8.38 15.63
N THR A 149 3.87 8.99 14.72
CA THR A 149 4.35 10.37 14.87
C THR A 149 3.21 11.38 14.70
N ALA A 150 3.42 12.63 15.16
CA ALA A 150 2.44 13.70 14.98
C ALA A 150 2.10 13.95 13.50
N GLU A 151 3.11 13.88 12.64
CA GLU A 151 2.96 14.02 11.19
C GLU A 151 2.11 12.89 10.59
N GLN A 152 2.39 11.64 10.96
CA GLN A 152 1.59 10.49 10.52
C GLN A 152 0.13 10.62 10.97
N LYS A 153 -0.12 11.05 12.20
CA LYS A 153 -1.49 11.30 12.70
C LYS A 153 -2.19 12.41 11.93
N ASN A 154 -1.47 13.46 11.54
CA ASN A 154 -2.02 14.54 10.73
C ASN A 154 -2.40 14.04 9.33
N HIS A 155 -1.55 13.25 8.67
CA HIS A 155 -1.90 12.63 7.38
C HIS A 155 -3.18 11.78 7.48
N LEU A 156 -3.34 10.99 8.55
CA LEU A 156 -4.56 10.21 8.78
C LEU A 156 -5.80 11.10 8.97
N ARG A 157 -5.66 12.29 9.56
CA ARG A 157 -6.77 13.26 9.71
C ARG A 157 -7.13 13.91 8.39
N GLU A 158 -6.13 14.29 7.60
CA GLU A 158 -6.34 14.93 6.31
C GLU A 158 -7.09 14.05 5.32
N LEU A 159 -6.85 12.73 5.36
CA LEU A 159 -7.55 11.76 4.51
C LEU A 159 -9.07 11.88 4.58
N HIS A 160 -9.63 12.08 5.78
CA HIS A 160 -11.07 12.17 6.01
C HIS A 160 -11.51 13.56 6.49
N GLY A 161 -10.63 14.56 6.36
CA GLY A 161 -10.91 15.94 6.71
C GLY A 161 -11.90 16.62 5.74
N PRO A 162 -12.43 17.81 6.09
CA PRO A 162 -13.29 18.58 5.20
C PRO A 162 -12.55 18.91 3.90
N GLY A 163 -13.30 18.92 2.79
CA GLY A 163 -12.79 19.01 1.41
C GLY A 163 -11.66 20.02 1.25
N HIS A 164 -10.55 19.56 0.70
CA HIS A 164 -9.37 20.39 0.49
C HIS A 164 -9.48 21.22 -0.78
N PRO A 165 -8.99 22.47 -0.76
CA PRO A 165 -8.92 23.29 -1.96
C PRO A 165 -8.05 22.59 -3.00
N ILE A 166 -8.58 22.45 -4.20
CA ILE A 166 -7.91 21.89 -5.36
C ILE A 166 -7.32 23.07 -6.13
N ASP A 167 -6.07 22.96 -6.56
CA ASP A 167 -5.50 23.89 -7.54
C ASP A 167 -6.04 23.52 -8.92
N GLU A 168 -7.19 24.10 -9.27
CA GLU A 168 -7.91 23.81 -10.50
C GLU A 168 -7.07 24.12 -11.75
N SER A 169 -6.20 25.14 -11.68
CA SER A 169 -5.31 25.50 -12.79
C SER A 169 -4.23 24.44 -13.00
N ALA A 170 -3.53 24.04 -11.94
CA ALA A 170 -2.50 23.01 -12.03
C ALA A 170 -3.07 21.65 -12.46
N LEU A 171 -4.27 21.32 -11.97
CA LEU A 171 -4.98 20.10 -12.32
C LEU A 171 -5.47 20.12 -13.78
N ALA A 172 -5.98 21.26 -14.26
CA ALA A 172 -6.42 21.42 -15.64
C ALA A 172 -5.27 21.26 -16.65
N GLU A 173 -4.10 21.85 -16.36
CA GLU A 173 -2.90 21.67 -17.17
C GLU A 173 -2.47 20.19 -17.18
N ALA A 174 -2.49 19.53 -16.01
CA ALA A 174 -2.14 18.12 -15.90
C ALA A 174 -3.10 17.22 -16.69
N ALA A 175 -4.40 17.46 -16.57
CA ALA A 175 -5.43 16.73 -17.30
C ALA A 175 -5.35 17.00 -18.81
N ALA A 176 -4.97 18.21 -19.23
CA ALA A 176 -4.71 18.54 -20.63
C ALA A 176 -3.58 17.72 -21.23
N ALA A 177 -2.51 17.53 -20.46
CA ALA A 177 -1.41 16.69 -20.87
C ALA A 177 -1.76 15.19 -20.84
N ALA A 178 -2.58 14.77 -19.88
CA ALA A 178 -2.95 13.37 -19.65
C ALA A 178 -3.97 12.83 -20.66
N GLU A 179 -5.04 13.57 -20.90
CA GLU A 179 -6.15 13.16 -21.76
C GLU A 179 -6.31 14.16 -22.91
N PRO A 180 -5.94 13.80 -24.16
CA PRO A 180 -6.06 14.68 -25.32
C PRO A 180 -7.53 14.98 -25.71
N ASP A 181 -8.46 14.06 -25.43
CA ASP A 181 -9.87 14.25 -25.71
C ASP A 181 -10.50 15.28 -24.75
N ALA A 182 -11.03 16.38 -25.29
CA ALA A 182 -11.55 17.48 -24.49
C ALA A 182 -12.76 17.08 -23.63
N ALA A 183 -13.63 16.19 -24.13
CA ALA A 183 -14.81 15.74 -23.40
C ALA A 183 -14.40 14.83 -22.23
N ARG A 184 -13.52 13.85 -22.48
CA ARG A 184 -13.03 12.96 -21.42
C ARG A 184 -12.24 13.73 -20.36
N ARG A 185 -11.42 14.69 -20.76
CA ARG A 185 -10.69 15.58 -19.85
C ARG A 185 -11.63 16.37 -18.94
N GLN A 186 -12.68 16.98 -19.50
CA GLN A 186 -13.68 17.69 -18.71
C GLN A 186 -14.36 16.75 -17.72
N THR A 187 -14.75 15.55 -18.14
CA THR A 187 -15.37 14.57 -17.22
C THR A 187 -14.43 14.14 -16.10
N LEU A 188 -13.12 13.98 -16.39
CA LEU A 188 -12.11 13.64 -15.40
C LEU A 188 -11.92 14.76 -14.38
N LEU A 189 -11.79 16.01 -14.84
CA LEU A 189 -11.64 17.17 -13.96
C LEU A 189 -12.88 17.42 -13.10
N GLN A 190 -14.07 17.37 -13.70
CA GLN A 190 -15.33 17.48 -12.97
C GLN A 190 -15.46 16.39 -11.90
N ARG A 191 -15.08 15.15 -12.23
CA ARG A 191 -15.09 14.06 -11.27
C ARG A 191 -14.12 14.30 -10.12
N ILE A 192 -12.88 14.70 -10.40
CA ILE A 192 -11.90 14.98 -9.35
C ILE A 192 -12.34 16.15 -8.47
N ALA A 193 -12.95 17.19 -9.05
CA ALA A 193 -13.42 18.38 -8.33
C ALA A 193 -14.48 18.06 -7.25
N THR A 194 -15.27 17.00 -7.46
CA THR A 194 -16.31 16.57 -6.51
C THR A 194 -15.82 15.57 -5.47
N MET A 195 -14.59 15.05 -5.60
CA MET A 195 -14.07 14.01 -4.72
C MET A 195 -13.50 14.55 -3.40
N THR A 196 -13.70 13.79 -2.32
CA THR A 196 -12.97 13.98 -1.07
C THR A 196 -11.49 13.57 -1.21
N VAL A 197 -10.65 13.91 -0.23
CA VAL A 197 -9.24 13.47 -0.21
C VAL A 197 -9.13 11.94 -0.26
N ALA A 198 -9.88 11.24 0.60
CA ALA A 198 -9.94 9.77 0.58
C ALA A 198 -10.38 9.22 -0.80
N GLN A 199 -11.37 9.83 -1.43
CA GLN A 199 -11.81 9.40 -2.77
C GLN A 199 -10.76 9.67 -3.84
N ARG A 200 -10.02 10.78 -3.77
CA ARG A 200 -8.88 11.05 -4.67
C ARG A 200 -7.74 10.07 -4.44
N VAL A 201 -7.44 9.70 -3.19
CA VAL A 201 -6.46 8.64 -2.86
C VAL A 201 -6.89 7.31 -3.48
N GLN A 202 -8.14 6.91 -3.31
CA GLN A 202 -8.70 5.70 -3.92
C GLN A 202 -8.63 5.76 -5.46
N PHE A 203 -8.95 6.90 -6.05
CA PHE A 203 -8.88 7.11 -7.50
C PHE A 203 -7.44 7.09 -8.03
N ALA A 204 -6.47 7.61 -7.28
CA ALA A 204 -5.05 7.52 -7.61
C ALA A 204 -4.53 6.08 -7.61
N ILE A 205 -4.96 5.26 -6.64
CA ILE A 205 -4.52 3.86 -6.50
C ILE A 205 -5.17 2.98 -7.56
N LYS A 206 -6.50 3.09 -7.73
CA LYS A 206 -7.32 2.15 -8.54
C LYS A 206 -7.61 2.64 -9.95
N GLY A 207 -7.45 3.94 -10.22
CA GLY A 207 -7.73 4.57 -11.50
C GLY A 207 -6.76 4.17 -12.62
N GLY A 208 -7.01 4.75 -13.80
CA GLY A 208 -6.16 4.60 -14.98
C GLY A 208 -4.90 5.49 -14.92
N SER A 209 -4.09 5.43 -15.99
CA SER A 209 -2.92 6.30 -16.16
C SER A 209 -3.26 7.79 -16.09
N ASP A 210 -4.42 8.18 -16.63
CA ASP A 210 -4.81 9.59 -16.72
C ASP A 210 -5.13 10.17 -15.33
N ALA A 211 -5.75 9.35 -14.47
CA ALA A 211 -5.98 9.69 -13.08
C ALA A 211 -4.66 9.92 -12.35
N ARG A 212 -3.68 9.01 -12.48
CA ARG A 212 -2.36 9.13 -11.84
C ARG A 212 -1.59 10.34 -12.34
N ARG A 213 -1.56 10.56 -13.66
CA ARG A 213 -0.86 11.68 -14.29
C ARG A 213 -1.46 13.03 -13.92
N THR A 214 -2.76 13.06 -13.63
CA THR A 214 -3.45 14.26 -13.15
C THR A 214 -3.22 14.46 -11.65
N LEU A 215 -3.46 13.44 -10.83
CA LEU A 215 -3.40 13.50 -9.36
C LEU A 215 -1.98 13.56 -8.77
N ILE A 216 -0.93 13.28 -9.55
CA ILE A 216 0.45 13.49 -9.06
C ILE A 216 0.75 14.96 -8.79
N ARG A 217 -0.02 15.89 -9.38
CA ARG A 217 0.08 17.35 -9.16
C ARG A 217 -0.98 17.87 -8.19
N ASP A 218 -1.67 16.98 -7.47
CA ASP A 218 -2.70 17.37 -6.50
C ASP A 218 -2.12 18.27 -5.40
N THR A 219 -2.90 19.18 -4.85
CA THR A 219 -2.45 20.03 -3.73
C THR A 219 -2.17 19.23 -2.46
N ASN A 220 -2.91 18.13 -2.24
CA ASN A 220 -2.75 17.28 -1.08
C ASN A 220 -1.63 16.23 -1.31
N LYS A 221 -0.63 16.27 -0.43
CA LYS A 221 0.54 15.37 -0.48
C LYS A 221 0.19 13.90 -0.31
N VAL A 222 -0.84 13.58 0.47
CA VAL A 222 -1.30 12.21 0.67
C VAL A 222 -1.87 11.63 -0.63
N VAL A 223 -2.56 12.46 -1.44
CA VAL A 223 -3.01 12.07 -2.79
C VAL A 223 -1.83 11.85 -3.72
N GLN A 224 -0.85 12.76 -3.73
CA GLN A 224 0.37 12.61 -4.52
C GLN A 224 1.12 11.30 -4.15
N ARG A 225 1.23 10.99 -2.84
CA ARG A 225 1.83 9.75 -2.33
C ARG A 225 1.07 8.51 -2.78
N ALA A 226 -0.27 8.57 -2.80
CA ALA A 226 -1.12 7.48 -3.25
C ALA A 226 -0.87 7.08 -4.72
N VAL A 227 -0.55 8.05 -5.59
CA VAL A 227 -0.18 7.77 -6.99
C VAL A 227 1.05 6.86 -7.06
N LEU A 228 2.07 7.12 -6.23
CA LEU A 228 3.30 6.33 -6.18
C LEU A 228 3.11 4.93 -5.58
N GLN A 229 2.04 4.71 -4.81
CA GLN A 229 1.68 3.42 -4.23
C GLN A 229 0.75 2.59 -5.13
N SER A 230 0.29 3.12 -6.27
CA SER A 230 -0.58 2.36 -7.17
C SER A 230 0.12 1.10 -7.67
N PRO A 231 -0.51 -0.08 -7.57
CA PRO A 231 0.06 -1.32 -8.11
C PRO A 231 0.11 -1.35 -9.64
N ARG A 232 -0.56 -0.39 -10.31
CA ARG A 232 -0.60 -0.24 -11.77
C ARG A 232 0.38 0.81 -12.29
N LEU A 233 1.25 1.32 -11.42
CA LEU A 233 2.25 2.32 -11.79
C LEU A 233 3.34 1.70 -12.66
N THR A 234 3.64 2.35 -13.78
CA THR A 234 4.63 1.89 -14.76
C THR A 234 5.94 2.66 -14.66
N ASP A 235 7.05 2.06 -15.10
CA ASP A 235 8.37 2.72 -15.10
C ASP A 235 8.36 4.01 -15.94
N GLN A 236 7.64 4.02 -17.07
CA GLN A 236 7.51 5.21 -17.92
C GLN A 236 6.81 6.37 -17.22
N GLU A 237 5.77 6.09 -16.43
CA GLU A 237 5.11 7.12 -15.61
C GLU A 237 6.08 7.68 -14.57
N VAL A 238 6.87 6.84 -13.92
CA VAL A 238 7.86 7.26 -12.92
C VAL A 238 8.97 8.11 -13.56
N GLU A 239 9.45 7.74 -14.74
CA GLU A 239 10.41 8.54 -15.52
C GLU A 239 9.86 9.94 -15.81
N ALA A 240 8.60 10.03 -16.23
CA ALA A 240 7.92 11.29 -16.46
C ALA A 240 7.83 12.10 -15.17
N PHE A 241 7.36 11.52 -14.07
CA PHE A 241 7.22 12.18 -12.77
C PHE A 241 8.56 12.72 -12.26
N ALA A 242 9.63 11.93 -12.35
CA ALA A 242 10.98 12.33 -11.93
C ALA A 242 11.49 13.60 -12.66
N SER A 243 11.04 13.82 -13.90
CA SER A 243 11.43 15.00 -14.69
C SER A 243 10.58 16.25 -14.43
N MET A 244 9.45 16.12 -13.71
CA MET A 244 8.52 17.23 -13.49
C MET A 244 9.02 18.19 -12.41
N SER A 245 9.22 19.46 -12.78
CA SER A 245 9.56 20.54 -11.84
C SER A 245 8.36 21.07 -11.04
N SER A 246 7.15 20.68 -11.43
CA SER A 246 5.91 21.00 -10.72
C SER A 246 5.70 20.16 -9.46
N LEU A 247 6.44 19.06 -9.29
CA LEU A 247 6.30 18.18 -8.14
C LEU A 247 7.05 18.73 -6.93
N THR A 248 6.54 18.38 -5.74
CA THR A 248 7.17 18.73 -4.48
C THR A 248 8.43 17.89 -4.25
N ASP A 249 9.32 18.43 -3.43
CA ASP A 249 10.59 17.80 -3.09
C ASP A 249 10.40 16.48 -2.33
N GLU A 250 9.33 16.37 -1.54
CA GLU A 250 8.88 15.15 -0.87
C GLU A 250 8.56 14.01 -1.83
N ILE A 251 7.81 14.28 -2.91
CA ILE A 251 7.49 13.26 -3.93
C ILE A 251 8.75 12.82 -4.67
N LEU A 252 9.63 13.76 -5.02
CA LEU A 252 10.91 13.42 -5.66
C LEU A 252 11.80 12.59 -4.74
N ARG A 253 11.78 12.88 -3.42
CA ARG A 253 12.46 12.08 -2.40
C ARG A 253 11.88 10.67 -2.28
N LEU A 254 10.55 10.51 -2.32
CA LEU A 254 9.91 9.20 -2.33
C LEU A 254 10.29 8.38 -3.57
N ILE A 255 10.30 9.00 -4.75
CA ILE A 255 10.75 8.33 -5.98
C ILE A 255 12.22 7.89 -5.83
N ALA A 256 13.09 8.76 -5.33
CA ALA A 256 14.51 8.46 -5.18
C ALA A 256 14.83 7.41 -4.10
N GLY A 257 14.01 7.34 -3.06
CA GLY A 257 14.13 6.37 -1.97
C GLY A 257 13.70 4.95 -2.38
N ASN A 258 12.84 4.82 -3.39
CA ASN A 258 12.41 3.52 -3.89
C ASN A 258 13.52 2.83 -4.69
N ARG A 259 13.99 1.68 -4.17
CA ARG A 259 15.07 0.90 -4.79
C ARG A 259 14.72 0.39 -6.18
N ALA A 260 13.44 0.10 -6.47
CA ALA A 260 13.02 -0.34 -7.80
C ALA A 260 13.20 0.78 -8.82
N PHE A 261 12.70 1.98 -8.51
CA PHE A 261 12.81 3.15 -9.38
C PHE A 261 14.26 3.60 -9.57
N ARG A 262 15.07 3.54 -8.51
CA ARG A 262 16.49 3.95 -8.56
C ARG A 262 17.36 3.07 -9.45
N LYS A 263 16.97 1.82 -9.71
CA LYS A 263 17.65 0.94 -10.67
C LYS A 263 17.49 1.43 -12.11
N ASN A 264 16.41 2.15 -12.41
CA ASN A 264 16.22 2.76 -13.71
C ASN A 264 17.11 4.00 -13.84
N TYR A 265 18.09 3.92 -14.74
CA TYR A 265 19.04 5.01 -14.97
C TYR A 265 18.35 6.29 -15.47
N VAL A 266 17.26 6.19 -16.23
CA VAL A 266 16.51 7.34 -16.72
C VAL A 266 15.89 8.11 -15.55
N VAL A 267 15.25 7.40 -14.61
CA VAL A 267 14.72 7.98 -13.37
C VAL A 267 15.84 8.66 -12.58
N LEU A 268 16.97 7.98 -12.39
CA LEU A 268 18.13 8.54 -11.68
C LEU A 268 18.64 9.83 -12.33
N ARG A 269 18.79 9.82 -13.65
CA ARG A 269 19.24 10.98 -14.43
C ARG A 269 18.23 12.12 -14.35
N ASN A 270 16.94 11.83 -14.47
CA ASN A 270 15.88 12.82 -14.41
C ASN A 270 15.83 13.50 -13.03
N LEU A 271 15.90 12.72 -11.94
CA LEU A 271 15.94 13.23 -10.57
C LEU A 271 17.14 14.15 -10.34
N ILE A 272 18.35 13.76 -10.76
CA ILE A 272 19.55 14.59 -10.56
C ILE A 272 19.47 15.93 -11.32
N ASN A 273 18.86 15.95 -12.50
CA ASN A 273 18.74 17.16 -13.31
C ASN A 273 17.53 18.03 -12.93
N ASN A 274 16.66 17.57 -12.03
CA ASN A 274 15.47 18.30 -11.63
C ASN A 274 15.81 19.32 -10.52
N PRO A 275 15.48 20.61 -10.70
CA PRO A 275 15.81 21.69 -9.75
C PRO A 275 15.14 21.53 -8.39
N LYS A 276 14.04 20.77 -8.30
CA LYS A 276 13.28 20.55 -7.06
C LYS A 276 13.73 19.32 -6.29
N THR A 277 14.60 18.48 -6.86
CA THR A 277 15.11 17.33 -6.13
C THR A 277 16.05 17.81 -5.01
N PRO A 278 15.81 17.40 -3.76
CA PRO A 278 16.65 17.78 -2.63
C PRO A 278 18.14 17.49 -2.84
N LEU A 279 18.98 18.39 -2.32
CA LEU A 279 20.44 18.27 -2.44
C LEU A 279 20.97 16.99 -1.78
N ASP A 280 20.43 16.62 -0.62
CA ASP A 280 20.85 15.42 0.08
C ASP A 280 20.59 14.17 -0.77
N VAL A 281 19.45 14.09 -1.46
CA VAL A 281 19.14 12.99 -2.38
C VAL A 281 20.10 12.96 -3.57
N THR A 282 20.29 14.09 -4.24
CA THR A 282 21.11 14.18 -5.47
C THR A 282 22.58 13.87 -5.22
N LEU A 283 23.15 14.31 -4.09
CA LEU A 283 24.54 14.02 -3.71
C LEU A 283 24.80 12.51 -3.57
N HIS A 284 23.87 11.76 -2.99
CA HIS A 284 24.00 10.30 -2.85
C HIS A 284 23.89 9.57 -4.21
N MET A 285 23.30 10.20 -5.23
CA MET A 285 23.11 9.61 -6.56
C MET A 285 24.26 9.94 -7.52
N LEU A 286 25.06 10.97 -7.25
CA LEU A 286 26.21 11.36 -8.09
C LEU A 286 27.16 10.21 -8.44
N PRO A 287 27.55 9.31 -7.51
CA PRO A 287 28.45 8.20 -7.85
C PRO A 287 27.86 7.20 -8.83
N MET A 288 26.54 7.18 -9.00
CA MET A 288 25.85 6.24 -9.90
C MET A 288 25.78 6.77 -11.34
N LEU A 289 26.17 8.02 -11.60
CA LEU A 289 26.13 8.61 -12.93
C LEU A 289 27.23 8.06 -13.85
N ASN A 290 26.87 7.91 -15.13
CA ASN A 290 27.82 7.60 -16.18
C ASN A 290 28.73 8.80 -16.48
N PRO A 291 29.95 8.58 -17.01
CA PRO A 291 30.92 9.66 -17.24
C PRO A 291 30.40 10.81 -18.12
N GLN A 292 29.59 10.49 -19.13
CA GLN A 292 29.03 11.48 -20.05
C GLN A 292 28.03 12.40 -19.36
N ASP A 293 27.10 11.84 -18.58
CA ASP A 293 26.10 12.65 -17.87
C ASP A 293 26.70 13.38 -16.67
N LEU A 294 27.72 12.81 -16.02
CA LEU A 294 28.51 13.53 -15.01
C LEU A 294 29.18 14.76 -15.61
N LYS A 295 29.75 14.65 -16.82
CA LYS A 295 30.32 15.80 -17.55
C LYS A 295 29.26 16.83 -17.90
N ARG A 296 28.05 16.42 -18.30
CA ARG A 296 26.94 17.35 -18.58
C ARG A 296 26.46 18.08 -17.33
N LEU A 297 26.46 17.39 -16.19
CA LEU A 297 26.03 17.96 -14.91
C LEU A 297 26.94 19.12 -14.46
N THR A 298 28.23 19.11 -14.80
CA THR A 298 29.15 20.18 -14.41
C THR A 298 28.86 21.53 -15.08
N THR A 299 28.11 21.53 -16.18
CA THR A 299 27.72 22.77 -16.89
C THR A 299 26.24 23.10 -16.72
N ASN A 300 25.45 22.21 -16.11
CA ASN A 300 24.02 22.40 -15.93
C ASN A 300 23.73 23.53 -14.91
N LYS A 301 23.01 24.57 -15.32
CA LYS A 301 22.60 25.70 -14.47
C LYS A 301 21.28 25.47 -13.73
N ASN A 302 20.55 24.42 -14.08
CA ASN A 302 19.29 24.07 -13.44
C ASN A 302 19.48 23.30 -12.12
N VAL A 303 20.71 22.98 -11.73
CA VAL A 303 21.01 22.24 -10.49
C VAL A 303 21.75 23.09 -9.47
N PRO A 304 21.68 22.76 -8.17
CA PRO A 304 22.39 23.50 -7.13
C PRO A 304 23.91 23.59 -7.37
N GLU A 305 24.51 24.73 -7.04
CA GLU A 305 25.94 24.99 -7.25
C GLU A 305 26.84 23.98 -6.52
N THR A 306 26.41 23.56 -5.34
CA THR A 306 27.07 22.53 -4.52
C THR A 306 27.13 21.18 -5.26
N LEU A 307 26.03 20.78 -5.91
CA LEU A 307 25.96 19.56 -6.71
C LEU A 307 26.91 19.65 -7.91
N ARG A 308 26.90 20.78 -8.62
CA ARG A 308 27.77 21.03 -9.77
C ARG A 308 29.26 21.00 -9.41
N THR A 309 29.63 21.67 -8.32
CA THR A 309 31.02 21.67 -7.80
C THR A 309 31.46 20.26 -7.42
N THR A 310 30.60 19.50 -6.76
CA THR A 310 30.89 18.11 -6.34
C THR A 310 31.03 17.18 -7.54
N ALA A 311 30.19 17.33 -8.55
CA ALA A 311 30.30 16.62 -9.81
C ALA A 311 31.62 16.90 -10.53
N CYS A 312 32.10 18.15 -10.53
CA CYS A 312 33.39 18.53 -11.11
C CYS A 312 34.56 17.85 -10.38
N LYS A 313 34.54 17.84 -9.04
CA LYS A 313 35.55 17.12 -8.23
C LYS A 313 35.55 15.63 -8.55
N LEU A 314 34.39 14.99 -8.55
CA LEU A 314 34.24 13.56 -8.86
C LEU A 314 34.72 13.22 -10.28
N GLN A 315 34.44 14.09 -11.25
CA GLN A 315 34.89 13.91 -12.63
C GLN A 315 36.43 13.91 -12.73
N ARG A 316 37.11 14.81 -12.01
CA ARG A 316 38.58 14.86 -11.95
C ARG A 316 39.14 13.60 -11.32
N THR A 317 38.63 13.19 -10.16
CA THR A 317 39.05 11.97 -9.46
C THR A 317 38.92 10.73 -10.34
N ARG A 318 37.81 10.58 -11.09
CA ARG A 318 37.62 9.47 -12.03
C ARG A 318 38.54 9.52 -13.26
N ALA A 319 38.96 10.71 -13.68
CA ALA A 319 39.91 10.86 -14.76
C ALA A 319 41.34 10.50 -14.31
N ASP A 320 41.71 10.87 -13.09
CA ASP A 320 43.02 10.57 -12.50
C ASP A 320 43.18 9.07 -12.22
N GLN A 321 42.13 8.38 -11.76
CA GLN A 321 42.15 6.93 -11.54
C GLN A 321 42.24 6.08 -12.82
N LYS A 322 41.96 6.66 -13.99
CA LYS A 322 42.04 5.99 -15.29
C LYS A 322 43.40 6.19 -15.98
N ARG A 323 44.25 7.06 -15.44
CA ARG A 323 45.63 7.30 -15.89
C ARG A 323 46.58 6.37 -15.15
#